data_AF-A0A429ECD8-F1
#
_entry.id   AF-A0A429ECD8-F1
#
_cell.length_a   1.000
_cell.length_b   1.000
_cell.length_c   1.000
_cell.angle_alpha   90.00
_cell.angle_beta   90.00
_cell.angle_gamma   90.00
#
_symmetry.space_group_name_H-M   'P 1'
#
loop_
_entity.id
_entity.type
_entity.pdbx_description
1 polymer ?
#
loop_
_entity_poly.entity_id
_entity_poly.type
_entity_poly.pdbx_seq_one_letter_code
_entity_poly.pdbx_strand_id
1 'polypeptide(L)'
;MTATAPRATTPRAAMDAGPGEAVGTGHAACHHGEILQGVFLDERRRPCQALVTLPMNGPGSTAHFTPRTGTPPDDVRVTPAGRTKARAAAVLALRECAARLSAAPCGGILTLTGDIPVGLGMGSSTSDVIATVRAVADAWGVRLPPRTIAGLAVRAEGASDPLMLAPGPPLLFAQREGRTLEALGPALPPAVVLGCALGGGAPVDTLA
;
A
#
# COMPACT_ATOMS: atom_id res chain seq x y z
N MET A 1 -21.53 24.66 20.93
CA MET A 1 -21.27 23.42 20.17
C MET A 1 -19.83 23.02 20.45
N THR A 2 -19.66 21.98 21.25
CA THR A 2 -18.39 21.54 21.84
C THR A 2 -17.56 20.78 20.81
N ALA A 3 -16.34 21.25 20.55
CA ALA A 3 -15.39 20.60 19.67
C ALA A 3 -14.74 19.40 20.40
N THR A 4 -14.90 18.20 19.84
CA THR A 4 -14.28 16.98 20.32
C THR A 4 -12.81 16.94 19.89
N ALA A 5 -11.90 16.97 20.86
CA ALA A 5 -10.46 16.86 20.62
C ALA A 5 -10.08 15.44 20.13
N PRO A 6 -9.03 15.30 19.29
CA PRO A 6 -8.56 13.99 18.85
C PRO A 6 -7.93 13.22 20.03
N ARG A 7 -8.30 11.95 20.15
CA ARG A 7 -7.75 11.01 21.14
C ARG A 7 -6.28 10.76 20.84
N ALA A 8 -5.41 11.12 21.78
CA ALA A 8 -3.99 10.77 21.75
C ALA A 8 -3.82 9.24 21.80
N THR A 9 -3.11 8.70 20.82
CA THR A 9 -2.67 7.30 20.79
C THR A 9 -1.52 7.12 21.77
N THR A 10 -1.76 6.39 22.84
CA THR A 10 -0.75 6.02 23.83
C THR A 10 0.29 5.07 23.21
N PRO A 11 1.60 5.25 23.44
CA PRO A 11 2.60 4.30 22.99
C PRO A 11 2.41 2.99 23.76
N ARG A 12 2.27 1.88 23.05
CA ARG A 12 2.18 0.54 23.65
C ARG A 12 3.56 0.18 24.21
N ALA A 13 3.61 -0.11 25.51
CA ALA A 13 4.81 -0.64 26.17
C ALA A 13 5.25 -1.92 25.43
N ALA A 14 6.48 -1.90 24.92
CA ALA A 14 7.11 -3.05 24.30
C ALA A 14 7.37 -4.09 25.40
N MET A 15 6.51 -5.10 25.48
CA MET A 15 6.86 -6.34 26.15
C MET A 15 7.70 -7.19 25.19
N ASP A 16 8.65 -7.89 25.79
CA ASP A 16 9.81 -8.64 25.26
C ASP A 16 9.46 -9.74 24.22
N ALA A 17 8.81 -9.37 23.13
CA ALA A 17 8.49 -10.27 22.02
C ALA A 17 9.65 -10.29 21.03
N GLY A 18 10.13 -11.48 20.69
CA GLY A 18 11.16 -11.65 19.67
C GLY A 18 10.70 -11.11 18.30
N PRO A 19 11.62 -10.78 17.38
CA PRO A 19 11.26 -10.44 16.01
C PRO A 19 10.39 -11.56 15.42
N GLY A 20 9.14 -11.25 15.06
CA GLY A 20 8.19 -12.23 14.53
C GLY A 20 7.12 -12.75 15.52
N GLU A 21 6.96 -12.17 16.71
CA GLU A 21 5.89 -12.57 17.64
C GLU A 21 4.81 -11.49 17.86
N ALA A 22 5.09 -10.24 17.48
CA ALA A 22 4.13 -9.15 17.61
C ALA A 22 3.19 -9.07 16.39
N VAL A 23 1.91 -8.76 16.65
CA VAL A 23 0.96 -8.39 15.60
C VAL A 23 1.35 -7.03 15.06
N GLY A 24 1.73 -6.97 13.79
CA GLY A 24 2.04 -5.73 13.10
C GLY A 24 0.80 -5.12 12.46
N THR A 25 0.78 -3.79 12.35
CA THR A 25 -0.32 -3.03 11.75
C THR A 25 0.20 -2.11 10.65
N GLY A 26 -0.55 -2.01 9.56
CA GLY A 26 -0.24 -1.13 8.45
C GLY A 26 -1.49 -0.49 7.90
N HIS A 27 -1.35 0.75 7.41
CA HIS A 27 -2.45 1.49 6.79
C HIS A 27 -1.98 2.11 5.49
N ALA A 28 -2.84 2.23 4.49
CA ALA A 28 -2.65 3.01 3.29
C ALA A 28 -3.95 3.71 2.91
N ALA A 29 -3.85 4.98 2.49
CA ALA A 29 -5.00 5.72 1.96
C ALA A 29 -5.37 5.21 0.57
N CYS A 30 -6.62 5.41 0.16
CA CYS A 30 -7.04 5.22 -1.22
C CYS A 30 -6.75 6.45 -2.09
N HIS A 31 -7.14 6.37 -3.36
CA HIS A 31 -7.15 7.53 -4.26
C HIS A 31 -8.41 7.57 -5.11
N HIS A 32 -8.62 8.69 -5.79
CA HIS A 32 -9.77 8.91 -6.68
C HIS A 32 -9.37 8.70 -8.15
N GLY A 33 -8.66 7.60 -8.43
CA GLY A 33 -8.09 7.31 -9.74
C GLY A 33 -6.87 8.16 -10.09
N GLU A 34 -6.48 8.11 -11.37
CA GLU A 34 -5.37 8.86 -11.95
C GLU A 34 -5.92 10.03 -12.79
N ILE A 35 -5.46 11.25 -12.51
CA ILE A 35 -5.79 12.43 -13.34
C ILE A 35 -5.00 12.49 -14.64
N LEU A 36 -3.90 11.76 -14.70
CA LEU A 36 -3.05 11.63 -15.86
C LEU A 36 -2.43 10.23 -15.87
N GLN A 37 -2.49 9.53 -17.00
CA GLN A 37 -1.82 8.24 -17.19
C GLN A 37 -1.42 8.07 -18.65
N GLY A 38 -0.22 7.56 -18.90
CA GLY A 38 0.28 7.34 -20.26
C GLY A 38 1.74 6.95 -20.32
N VAL A 39 2.34 7.11 -21.50
CA VAL A 39 3.77 6.92 -21.74
C VAL A 39 4.45 8.28 -21.79
N PHE A 40 5.44 8.47 -20.94
CA PHE A 40 6.24 9.68 -20.80
C PHE A 40 7.70 9.36 -21.10
N LEU A 41 8.52 10.40 -21.30
CA LEU A 41 9.95 10.22 -21.44
C LEU A 41 10.63 10.52 -20.10
N ASP A 42 11.52 9.64 -19.66
CA ASP A 42 12.42 9.96 -18.53
C ASP A 42 13.51 10.96 -18.95
N GLU A 43 14.36 11.36 -17.99
CA GLU A 43 15.50 12.26 -18.21
C GLU A 43 16.47 11.76 -19.30
N ARG A 44 16.49 10.45 -19.56
CA ARG A 44 17.33 9.79 -20.59
C ARG A 44 16.57 9.58 -21.90
N ARG A 45 15.39 10.19 -22.05
CA ARG A 45 14.50 10.09 -23.22
C ARG A 45 13.99 8.68 -23.48
N ARG A 46 13.90 7.84 -22.45
CA ARG A 46 13.35 6.48 -22.56
C ARG A 46 11.86 6.50 -22.24
N PRO A 47 11.04 5.71 -22.96
CA PRO A 47 9.61 5.62 -22.66
C PRO A 47 9.38 4.92 -21.32
N CYS A 48 8.61 5.58 -20.45
CA CYS A 48 8.22 5.12 -19.12
C CYS A 48 6.70 5.26 -19.00
N GLN A 49 6.05 4.21 -18.52
CA GLN A 49 4.64 4.32 -18.18
C GLN A 49 4.53 5.02 -16.84
N ALA A 50 3.88 6.17 -16.85
CA ALA A 50 3.75 7.02 -15.67
C ALA A 50 2.31 7.51 -15.48
N LEU A 51 2.00 7.87 -14.24
CA LEU A 51 0.71 8.38 -13.83
C LEU A 51 0.86 9.51 -12.83
N VAL A 52 -0.22 10.28 -12.66
CA VAL A 52 -0.41 11.23 -11.57
C VAL A 52 -1.70 10.85 -10.86
N THR A 53 -1.57 10.41 -9.61
CA THR A 53 -2.70 9.99 -8.77
C THR A 53 -3.46 11.20 -8.22
N LEU A 54 -4.79 11.12 -8.19
CA LEU A 54 -5.63 12.10 -7.51
C LEU A 54 -5.83 11.68 -6.04
N PRO A 55 -5.16 12.31 -5.07
CA PRO A 55 -5.25 11.88 -3.68
C PRO A 55 -6.67 12.03 -3.14
N MET A 56 -7.09 11.08 -2.31
CA MET A 56 -8.36 11.14 -1.60
C MET A 56 -8.08 11.12 -0.10
N ASN A 57 -8.61 12.12 0.61
CA ASN A 57 -8.60 12.11 2.07
C ASN A 57 -9.77 11.24 2.57
N GLY A 58 -9.50 10.30 3.47
CA GLY A 58 -10.54 9.51 4.13
C GLY A 58 -10.29 8.00 4.03
N PRO A 59 -11.05 7.25 3.21
CA PRO A 59 -11.02 5.80 3.22
C PRO A 59 -9.65 5.24 2.81
N GLY A 60 -9.36 4.04 3.31
CA GLY A 60 -8.07 3.38 3.14
C GLY A 60 -8.17 1.90 3.48
N SER A 61 -7.10 1.16 3.19
CA SER A 61 -6.95 -0.21 3.65
C SER A 61 -6.13 -0.24 4.93
N THR A 62 -6.56 -1.06 5.88
CA THR A 62 -5.80 -1.40 7.09
C THR A 62 -5.49 -2.89 7.05
N ALA A 63 -4.25 -3.23 7.36
CA ALA A 63 -3.75 -4.58 7.41
C ALA A 63 -3.25 -4.89 8.82
N HIS A 64 -3.56 -6.08 9.30
CA HIS A 64 -2.95 -6.67 10.49
C HIS A 64 -2.23 -7.95 10.09
N PHE A 65 -0.98 -8.09 10.49
CA PHE A 65 -0.18 -9.27 10.20
C PHE A 65 0.31 -9.92 11.48
N THR A 66 0.00 -11.19 11.66
CA THR A 66 0.48 -12.04 12.75
C THR A 66 1.42 -13.09 12.17
N PRO A 67 2.73 -13.01 12.42
CA PRO A 67 3.65 -14.03 11.95
C PRO A 67 3.37 -15.38 12.63
N ARG A 68 3.69 -16.47 11.95
CA ARG A 68 3.58 -17.84 12.48
C ARG A 68 4.94 -18.50 12.44
N THR A 69 5.66 -18.45 13.56
CA THR A 69 6.99 -19.07 13.67
C THR A 69 6.91 -20.57 13.35
N GLY A 70 7.94 -21.08 12.68
CA GLY A 70 8.01 -22.48 12.23
C GLY A 70 7.19 -22.82 10.99
N THR A 71 6.44 -21.88 10.39
CA THR A 71 5.79 -22.11 9.09
C THR A 71 6.65 -21.60 7.92
N PRO A 72 6.57 -22.22 6.73
CA PRO A 72 7.25 -21.72 5.55
C PRO A 72 6.83 -20.28 5.22
N PRO A 73 7.72 -19.45 4.65
CA PRO A 73 7.42 -18.06 4.31
C PRO A 73 6.28 -17.88 3.31
N ASP A 74 5.98 -18.93 2.54
CA ASP A 74 4.90 -18.91 1.54
C ASP A 74 3.54 -19.34 2.16
N ASP A 75 3.51 -19.82 3.41
CA ASP A 75 2.26 -20.10 4.15
C ASP A 75 1.69 -18.82 4.77
N VAL A 76 1.28 -17.90 3.89
CA VAL A 76 0.52 -16.70 4.26
C VAL A 76 -0.95 -16.91 3.94
N ARG A 77 -1.78 -16.86 4.98
CA ARG A 77 -3.24 -16.91 4.90
C ARG A 77 -3.81 -15.52 4.94
N VAL A 78 -4.69 -15.18 4.00
CA VAL A 78 -5.27 -13.82 3.89
C VAL A 78 -6.77 -13.87 4.09
N THR A 79 -7.28 -12.96 4.92
CA THR A 79 -8.71 -12.72 5.15
C THR A 79 -9.03 -11.26 4.81
N PRO A 80 -10.04 -10.96 3.97
CA PRO A 80 -10.86 -11.92 3.22
C PRO A 80 -10.03 -12.71 2.19
N ALA A 81 -10.51 -13.90 1.83
CA ALA A 81 -9.87 -14.74 0.83
C ALA A 81 -9.88 -14.08 -0.57
N GLY A 82 -9.05 -14.58 -1.50
CA GLY A 82 -8.97 -14.08 -2.87
C GLY A 82 -8.08 -12.84 -3.08
N ARG A 83 -7.48 -12.30 -2.01
CA ARG A 83 -6.54 -11.16 -2.05
C ARG A 83 -5.13 -11.61 -2.46
N THR A 84 -4.99 -12.10 -3.69
CA THR A 84 -3.75 -12.70 -4.21
C THR A 84 -2.56 -11.73 -4.22
N LYS A 85 -2.79 -10.47 -4.64
CA LYS A 85 -1.78 -9.40 -4.66
C LYS A 85 -1.28 -9.06 -3.26
N ALA A 86 -2.19 -8.94 -2.29
CA ALA A 86 -1.81 -8.73 -0.89
C ALA A 86 -1.02 -9.92 -0.32
N ARG A 87 -1.44 -11.17 -0.62
CA ARG A 87 -0.67 -12.36 -0.24
C ARG A 87 0.75 -12.31 -0.81
N ALA A 88 0.90 -12.00 -2.09
CA ALA A 88 2.21 -11.87 -2.72
C ALA A 88 3.04 -10.77 -2.05
N ALA A 89 2.45 -9.61 -1.78
CA ALA A 89 3.11 -8.51 -1.07
C ALA A 89 3.59 -8.91 0.33
N ALA A 90 2.78 -9.67 1.08
CA ALA A 90 3.18 -10.20 2.39
C ALA A 90 4.40 -11.11 2.30
N VAL A 91 4.38 -12.10 1.39
CA VAL A 91 5.52 -13.03 1.18
C VAL A 91 6.79 -12.26 0.80
N LEU A 92 6.67 -11.27 -0.09
CA LEU A 92 7.80 -10.45 -0.52
C LEU A 92 8.35 -9.59 0.62
N ALA A 93 7.47 -8.96 1.41
CA ALA A 93 7.85 -8.14 2.55
C ALA A 93 8.50 -8.98 3.67
N LEU A 94 8.01 -10.22 3.90
CA LEU A 94 8.57 -11.15 4.87
C LEU A 94 10.02 -11.47 4.53
N ARG A 95 10.28 -11.83 3.27
CA ARG A 95 11.64 -12.13 2.78
C ARG A 95 12.56 -10.91 2.87
N GLU A 96 12.06 -9.72 2.53
CA GLU A 96 12.81 -8.45 2.65
C GLU A 96 13.16 -8.14 4.11
N CYS A 97 12.22 -8.27 5.05
CA CYS A 97 12.46 -8.01 6.46
C CYS A 97 13.42 -9.03 7.08
N ALA A 98 13.22 -10.32 6.77
CA ALA A 98 14.10 -11.39 7.22
C ALA A 98 15.54 -11.21 6.74
N ALA A 99 15.74 -10.82 5.47
CA ALA A 99 17.06 -10.53 4.93
C ALA A 99 17.74 -9.36 5.66
N ARG A 100 16.99 -8.29 6.01
CA ARG A 100 17.52 -7.14 6.74
C ARG A 100 17.93 -7.46 8.18
N LEU A 101 17.22 -8.38 8.82
CA LEU A 101 17.50 -8.81 10.20
C LEU A 101 18.44 -10.03 10.28
N SER A 102 18.88 -10.59 9.14
CA SER A 102 19.60 -11.87 9.09
C SER A 102 18.87 -13.01 9.82
N ALA A 103 17.54 -13.03 9.72
CA ALA A 103 16.68 -14.01 10.37
C ALA A 103 16.04 -14.96 9.34
N ALA A 104 15.55 -16.11 9.80
CA ALA A 104 14.80 -17.03 8.94
C ALA A 104 13.36 -16.48 8.73
N PRO A 105 12.87 -16.36 7.48
CA PRO A 105 11.53 -15.87 7.23
C PRO A 105 10.49 -16.93 7.64
N CYS A 106 9.35 -16.48 8.18
CA CYS A 106 8.23 -17.34 8.54
C CYS A 106 6.93 -16.84 7.88
N GLY A 107 5.95 -17.74 7.71
CA GLY A 107 4.63 -17.38 7.18
C GLY A 107 3.78 -16.59 8.18
N GLY A 108 2.47 -16.53 7.95
CA GLY A 108 1.59 -15.78 8.87
C GLY A 108 0.13 -15.68 8.46
N ILE A 109 -0.60 -14.90 9.24
CA ILE A 109 -2.01 -14.57 9.01
C ILE A 109 -2.09 -13.08 8.73
N LEU A 110 -2.67 -12.72 7.59
CA LEU A 110 -2.95 -11.36 7.16
C LEU A 110 -4.45 -11.13 7.19
N THR A 111 -4.89 -10.12 7.92
CA THR A 111 -6.28 -9.64 7.91
C THR A 111 -6.30 -8.24 7.32
N LEU A 112 -7.11 -8.06 6.28
CA LEU A 112 -7.37 -6.78 5.63
C LEU A 112 -8.77 -6.31 6.00
N THR A 113 -8.85 -5.04 6.40
CA THR A 113 -10.08 -4.31 6.62
C THR A 113 -10.01 -2.99 5.86
N GLY A 114 -11.15 -2.47 5.41
CA GLY A 114 -11.17 -1.23 4.67
C GLY A 114 -12.49 -1.04 3.95
N ASP A 115 -12.86 0.22 3.81
CA ASP A 115 -14.15 0.62 3.26
C ASP A 115 -14.06 0.94 1.76
N ILE A 116 -12.94 0.59 1.10
CA ILE A 116 -12.75 0.87 -0.31
C ILE A 116 -13.44 -0.23 -1.14
N PRO A 117 -14.46 0.12 -1.95
CA PRO A 117 -15.08 -0.84 -2.84
C PRO A 117 -14.05 -1.40 -3.85
N VAL A 118 -14.12 -2.71 -4.11
CA VAL A 118 -13.24 -3.35 -5.09
C VAL A 118 -13.73 -3.04 -6.50
N GLY A 119 -12.80 -2.75 -7.41
CA GLY A 119 -13.10 -2.63 -8.85
C GLY A 119 -13.74 -1.32 -9.31
N LEU A 120 -13.67 -0.26 -8.49
CA LEU A 120 -14.16 1.09 -8.85
C LEU A 120 -13.05 2.09 -9.23
N GLY A 121 -11.82 1.62 -9.49
CA GLY A 121 -10.69 2.51 -9.85
C GLY A 121 -10.18 3.39 -8.70
N MET A 122 -10.46 3.03 -7.45
CA MET A 122 -10.07 3.79 -6.26
C MET A 122 -8.74 3.35 -5.62
N GLY A 123 -7.94 2.55 -6.33
CA GLY A 123 -6.67 2.06 -5.80
C GLY A 123 -6.77 1.06 -4.66
N SER A 124 -7.90 0.36 -4.50
CA SER A 124 -8.08 -0.59 -3.40
C SER A 124 -7.00 -1.68 -3.38
N SER A 125 -6.56 -2.13 -4.55
CA SER A 125 -5.49 -3.13 -4.66
C SER A 125 -4.13 -2.57 -4.19
N THR A 126 -3.70 -1.42 -4.73
CA THR A 126 -2.45 -0.79 -4.32
C THR A 126 -2.46 -0.45 -2.83
N SER A 127 -3.60 0.04 -2.31
CA SER A 127 -3.81 0.30 -0.89
C SER A 127 -3.66 -0.96 -0.04
N ASP A 128 -4.33 -2.07 -0.41
CA ASP A 128 -4.20 -3.37 0.27
C ASP A 128 -2.74 -3.84 0.31
N VAL A 129 -2.03 -3.71 -0.82
CA VAL A 129 -0.62 -4.09 -0.97
C VAL A 129 0.28 -3.27 -0.06
N ILE A 130 0.16 -1.94 -0.06
CA ILE A 130 1.00 -1.05 0.75
C ILE A 130 0.70 -1.23 2.24
N ALA A 131 -0.57 -1.32 2.63
CA ALA A 131 -0.98 -1.61 4.00
C ALA A 131 -0.37 -2.94 4.48
N THR A 132 -0.41 -3.97 3.63
CA THR A 132 0.18 -5.28 3.92
C THR A 132 1.68 -5.20 4.14
N VAL A 133 2.42 -4.54 3.24
CA VAL A 133 3.88 -4.38 3.38
C VAL A 133 4.22 -3.66 4.69
N ARG A 134 3.46 -2.62 5.04
CA ARG A 134 3.63 -1.88 6.29
C ARG A 134 3.34 -2.77 7.52
N ALA A 135 2.27 -3.56 7.50
CA ALA A 135 1.93 -4.46 8.60
C ALA A 135 2.97 -5.56 8.83
N VAL A 136 3.50 -6.15 7.76
CA VAL A 136 4.58 -7.13 7.86
C VAL A 136 5.85 -6.49 8.42
N ALA A 137 6.23 -5.32 7.90
CA ALA A 137 7.41 -4.61 8.38
C ALA A 137 7.29 -4.26 9.88
N ASP A 138 6.12 -3.79 10.31
CA ASP A 138 5.82 -3.47 11.71
C ASP A 138 5.90 -4.72 12.62
N ALA A 139 5.34 -5.86 12.19
CA ALA A 139 5.41 -7.12 12.94
C ALA A 139 6.86 -7.62 13.14
N TRP A 140 7.74 -7.25 12.21
CA TRP A 140 9.17 -7.57 12.23
C TRP A 140 10.01 -6.46 12.87
N GLY A 141 9.40 -5.36 13.34
CA GLY A 141 10.13 -4.22 13.92
C GLY A 141 11.01 -3.45 12.91
N VAL A 142 10.73 -3.61 11.61
CA VAL A 142 11.49 -2.97 10.52
C VAL A 142 10.73 -1.78 9.97
N ARG A 143 11.44 -0.67 9.70
CA ARG A 143 10.91 0.43 8.89
C ARG A 143 11.45 0.33 7.46
N LEU A 144 10.58 -0.01 6.52
CA LEU A 144 10.93 -0.07 5.10
C LEU A 144 10.84 1.34 4.47
N PRO A 145 11.85 1.77 3.70
CA PRO A 145 11.79 3.06 3.02
C PRO A 145 10.74 3.03 1.89
N PRO A 146 10.11 4.17 1.54
CA PRO A 146 9.07 4.24 0.50
C PRO A 146 9.46 3.58 -0.83
N ARG A 147 10.72 3.76 -1.26
CA ARG A 147 11.25 3.12 -2.48
C ARG A 147 11.22 1.59 -2.43
N THR A 148 11.51 0.99 -1.26
CA THR A 148 11.41 -0.46 -1.08
C THR A 148 9.95 -0.89 -1.12
N ILE A 149 9.04 -0.15 -0.46
CA ILE A 149 7.60 -0.44 -0.50
C ILE A 149 7.08 -0.40 -1.94
N ALA A 150 7.47 0.61 -2.72
CA ALA A 150 7.12 0.71 -4.14
C ALA A 150 7.63 -0.48 -4.96
N GLY A 151 8.89 -0.88 -4.79
CA GLY A 151 9.44 -2.04 -5.48
C GLY A 151 8.74 -3.36 -5.10
N LEU A 152 8.38 -3.53 -3.82
CA LEU A 152 7.60 -4.69 -3.37
C LEU A 152 6.19 -4.69 -3.97
N ALA A 153 5.54 -3.53 -4.03
CA ALA A 153 4.21 -3.38 -4.62
C ALA A 153 4.22 -3.71 -6.12
N VAL A 154 5.17 -3.14 -6.88
CA VAL A 154 5.37 -3.46 -8.30
C VAL A 154 5.62 -4.95 -8.52
N ARG A 155 6.40 -5.61 -7.67
CA ARG A 155 6.63 -7.06 -7.79
C ARG A 155 5.39 -7.89 -7.44
N ALA A 156 4.51 -7.39 -6.58
CA ALA A 156 3.30 -8.10 -6.17
C ALA A 156 2.12 -7.93 -7.15
N GLU A 157 2.02 -6.76 -7.79
CA GLU A 157 0.86 -6.37 -8.60
C GLU A 157 1.20 -6.01 -10.06
N GLY A 158 2.48 -5.81 -10.38
CA GLY A 158 2.96 -5.38 -11.71
C GLY A 158 2.99 -3.85 -11.89
N ALA A 159 2.34 -3.11 -11.00
CA ALA A 159 2.36 -1.66 -10.92
C ALA A 159 2.09 -1.19 -9.48
N SER A 160 2.32 0.09 -9.19
CA SER A 160 1.97 0.72 -7.92
C SER A 160 1.70 2.21 -8.11
N ASP A 161 0.67 2.71 -7.44
CA ASP A 161 0.49 4.13 -7.17
C ASP A 161 1.48 4.63 -6.10
N PRO A 162 1.83 5.92 -6.08
CA PRO A 162 2.75 6.52 -5.11
C PRO A 162 2.15 6.71 -3.70
N LEU A 163 1.15 5.95 -3.29
CA LEU A 163 0.45 6.14 -2.00
C LEU A 163 1.39 5.95 -0.79
N MET A 164 2.51 5.24 -0.99
CA MET A 164 3.54 5.09 0.04
C MET A 164 4.31 6.39 0.32
N LEU A 165 4.22 7.38 -0.57
CA LEU A 165 4.82 8.71 -0.49
C LEU A 165 3.82 9.78 0.00
N ALA A 166 2.58 9.40 0.34
CA ALA A 166 1.57 10.31 0.86
C ALA A 166 1.69 10.50 2.39
N PRO A 167 1.38 11.70 2.93
CA PRO A 167 1.07 12.93 2.20
C PRO A 167 2.33 13.53 1.56
N GLY A 168 2.19 14.19 0.41
CA GLY A 168 3.31 14.74 -0.34
C GLY A 168 2.85 15.55 -1.56
N PRO A 169 3.81 16.10 -2.32
CA PRO A 169 3.49 16.80 -3.56
C PRO A 169 2.88 15.84 -4.59
N PRO A 170 2.17 16.37 -5.61
CA PRO A 170 1.75 15.56 -6.74
C PRO A 170 2.97 15.08 -7.52
N LEU A 171 2.96 13.80 -7.90
CA LEU A 171 4.09 13.14 -8.55
C LEU A 171 3.68 12.61 -9.92
N LEU A 172 4.54 12.82 -10.92
CA LEU A 172 4.58 11.94 -12.07
C LEU A 172 5.36 10.69 -11.67
N PHE A 173 4.65 9.59 -11.47
CA PHE A 173 5.22 8.35 -10.92
C PHE A 173 5.26 7.26 -11.97
N ALA A 174 6.44 6.68 -12.21
CA ALA A 174 6.59 5.54 -13.12
C ALA A 174 6.06 4.27 -12.45
N GLN A 175 4.75 3.99 -12.58
CA GLN A 175 4.06 3.00 -11.77
C GLN A 175 4.58 1.57 -11.95
N ARG A 176 5.17 1.23 -13.11
CA ARG A 176 5.76 -0.10 -13.36
C ARG A 176 7.22 -0.22 -12.92
N GLU A 177 7.85 0.89 -12.55
CA GLU A 177 9.24 0.94 -12.07
C GLU A 177 9.34 1.27 -10.58
N GLY A 178 8.25 1.76 -9.97
CA GLY A 178 8.19 2.08 -8.53
C GLY A 178 9.06 3.29 -8.16
N ARG A 179 9.14 4.29 -9.05
CA ARG A 179 9.96 5.50 -8.82
C ARG A 179 9.27 6.77 -9.32
N THR A 180 9.57 7.87 -8.66
CA THR A 180 9.19 9.22 -9.10
C THR A 180 9.99 9.62 -10.33
N LEU A 181 9.30 10.14 -11.35
CA LEU A 181 9.92 10.83 -12.50
C LEU A 181 10.07 12.32 -12.20
N GLU A 182 9.01 12.94 -11.69
CA GLU A 182 8.95 14.37 -11.44
C GLU A 182 8.03 14.68 -10.26
N ALA A 183 8.36 15.71 -9.48
CA ALA A 183 7.44 16.34 -8.55
C ALA A 183 6.85 17.59 -9.21
N LEU A 184 5.53 17.61 -9.44
CA LEU A 184 4.85 18.58 -10.30
C LEU A 184 4.55 19.93 -9.62
N GLY A 185 5.15 20.18 -8.45
CA GLY A 185 4.90 21.35 -7.63
C GLY A 185 4.40 20.99 -6.23
N PRO A 186 4.01 21.99 -5.41
CA PRO A 186 3.64 21.76 -4.01
C PRO A 186 2.25 21.15 -3.83
N ALA A 187 1.33 21.37 -4.78
CA ALA A 187 -0.06 20.90 -4.72
C ALA A 187 -0.69 20.84 -6.11
N LEU A 188 -1.75 20.04 -6.26
CA LEU A 188 -2.62 20.09 -7.44
C LEU A 188 -3.39 21.42 -7.47
N PRO A 189 -3.82 21.91 -8.65
CA PRO A 189 -4.72 23.04 -8.74
C PRO A 189 -5.98 22.83 -7.88
N PRO A 190 -6.52 23.87 -7.22
CA PRO A 190 -7.74 23.75 -6.44
C PRO A 190 -8.89 23.21 -7.30
N ALA A 191 -9.51 22.12 -6.84
CA ALA A 191 -10.62 21.47 -7.54
C ALA A 191 -11.59 20.85 -6.54
N VAL A 192 -12.86 20.72 -6.96
CA VAL A 192 -13.87 19.91 -6.27
C VAL A 192 -14.04 18.62 -7.06
N VAL A 193 -13.85 17.48 -6.40
CA VAL A 193 -13.94 16.15 -7.02
C VAL A 193 -15.28 15.53 -6.60
N LEU A 194 -16.13 15.24 -7.59
CA LEU A 194 -17.40 14.53 -7.38
C LEU A 194 -17.29 13.13 -8.00
N GLY A 195 -17.26 12.10 -7.14
CA GLY A 195 -17.30 10.71 -7.57
C GLY A 195 -18.73 10.17 -7.64
N CYS A 196 -19.12 9.61 -8.79
CA CYS A 196 -20.41 8.96 -8.98
C CYS A 196 -20.21 7.48 -9.26
N ALA A 197 -20.61 6.61 -8.32
CA ALA A 197 -20.65 5.17 -8.56
C ALA A 197 -21.89 4.82 -9.41
N LEU A 198 -21.67 4.55 -10.69
CA LEU A 198 -22.72 4.11 -11.61
C LEU A 198 -22.98 2.60 -11.46
N GLY A 199 -24.10 2.10 -11.99
CA GLY A 199 -24.42 0.66 -11.99
C GLY A 199 -24.57 0.05 -10.59
N GLY A 200 -24.93 0.84 -9.57
CA GLY A 200 -25.04 0.38 -8.19
C GLY A 200 -23.71 0.06 -7.51
N GLY A 201 -22.59 0.53 -8.05
CA GLY A 201 -21.24 0.20 -7.54
C GLY A 201 -20.72 -1.15 -8.02
N ALA A 202 -21.30 -1.71 -9.08
CA ALA A 202 -20.76 -2.89 -9.74
C ALA A 202 -19.35 -2.58 -10.30
N PRO A 203 -18.38 -3.51 -10.15
CA PRO A 203 -17.04 -3.33 -10.68
C PRO A 203 -17.05 -3.31 -12.21
N VAL A 204 -16.12 -2.58 -12.80
CA VAL A 204 -15.89 -2.57 -14.24
C VAL A 204 -14.75 -3.55 -14.56
N ASP A 205 -14.92 -4.36 -15.60
CA ASP A 205 -13.84 -5.22 -16.08
C ASP A 205 -12.79 -4.36 -16.82
N THR A 206 -11.58 -4.33 -16.29
CA THR A 206 -10.45 -3.62 -16.90
C THR A 206 -9.71 -4.58 -17.82
N LEU A 207 -9.41 -4.15 -19.05
CA LEU A 207 -8.59 -4.94 -19.97
C LEU A 207 -7.23 -5.30 -19.32
N ALA A 208 -6.85 -6.57 -19.43
CA ALA A 208 -5.63 -7.12 -18.85
C ALA A 208 -4.34 -6.60 -19.50
#